data_AF-A0A8T0BZG5-F1
#
_entry.id   AF-A0A8T0BZG5-F1
#
_cell.length_a   1.000
_cell.length_b   1.000
_cell.length_c   1.000
_cell.angle_alpha   90.00
_cell.angle_beta   90.00
_cell.angle_gamma   90.00
#
_symmetry.space_group_name_H-M   'P 1'
#
loop_
_entity.id
_entity.type
_entity.pdbx_description
1 polymer ?
#
loop_
_entity_poly.entity_id
_entity_poly.type
_entity_poly.pdbx_seq_one_letter_code
_entity_poly.pdbx_strand_id
1 'polypeptide(L)'
;MKYRLLYAIFLVCCMSVTYASETQKPVNLKQLHQIIEQAERLVVKDPINALVQFESEKREDLSALKNSLVIERPETERLCLCVGNPVIYFYKGDKELGALSYISGNYLRFSHWSSDASVVDTDKLLTWFDDRGMPWPRQMFDKQRKEQVQNQKNEQRWLGAMPSSISAVWTEILTPYGTRDAQRLMTPFTAAIPDKRLQVLALLEWYGSGAGPWSGYPSYEDVARKMLFDYTTANIISIINSTQLNTAQTEGAARFFGGWEFSQKRPDDLEKVPDTLKEQLWEHVSSTMDKDKLARARRAFKK
;
A
#
# COMPACT_ATOMS: atom_id res chain seq x y z
N MET A 1 -13.57 -36.49 -32.17
CA MET A 1 -12.62 -35.40 -31.88
C MET A 1 -12.97 -34.83 -30.52
N LYS A 2 -12.03 -34.90 -29.58
CA LYS A 2 -12.19 -34.63 -28.15
C LYS A 2 -11.75 -33.21 -27.83
N TYR A 3 -12.58 -32.41 -27.17
CA TYR A 3 -12.12 -31.38 -26.23
C TYR A 3 -13.05 -31.39 -25.02
N ARG A 4 -12.63 -32.10 -23.97
CA ARG A 4 -13.17 -31.98 -22.61
C ARG A 4 -12.47 -30.78 -21.97
N LEU A 5 -13.22 -29.71 -21.73
CA LEU A 5 -12.76 -28.55 -20.97
C LEU A 5 -12.82 -28.91 -19.49
N LEU A 6 -11.65 -29.11 -18.88
CA LEU A 6 -11.49 -29.30 -17.44
C LEU A 6 -11.71 -27.96 -16.74
N TYR A 7 -12.83 -27.83 -16.02
CA TYR A 7 -13.00 -26.78 -15.01
C TYR A 7 -12.09 -27.09 -13.83
N ALA A 8 -10.97 -26.36 -13.72
CA ALA A 8 -10.18 -26.31 -12.51
C ALA A 8 -10.94 -25.44 -11.49
N ILE A 9 -11.61 -26.11 -10.55
CA ILE A 9 -12.16 -25.48 -9.35
C ILE A 9 -10.97 -25.00 -8.52
N PHE A 10 -10.74 -23.69 -8.51
CA PHE A 10 -9.86 -23.03 -7.56
C PHE A 10 -10.56 -23.04 -6.20
N LEU A 11 -10.39 -24.14 -5.47
CA LEU A 11 -10.80 -24.26 -4.08
C LEU A 11 -9.82 -23.42 -3.26
N VAL A 12 -10.16 -22.14 -3.06
CA VAL A 12 -9.55 -21.32 -2.00
C VAL A 12 -10.03 -21.95 -0.69
N CYS A 13 -9.30 -22.95 -0.21
CA CYS A 13 -9.33 -23.32 1.18
C CYS A 13 -8.87 -22.09 1.96
N CYS A 14 -9.84 -21.31 2.47
CA CYS A 14 -9.66 -20.60 3.72
C CYS A 14 -9.38 -21.67 4.79
N MET A 15 -8.14 -22.15 4.84
CA MET A 15 -7.62 -22.74 6.05
C MET A 15 -7.68 -21.61 7.06
N SER A 16 -8.70 -21.64 7.91
CA SER A 16 -8.65 -21.06 9.23
C SER A 16 -7.41 -21.65 9.87
N VAL A 17 -6.27 -20.98 9.70
CA VAL A 17 -5.10 -21.24 10.51
C VAL A 17 -5.56 -20.86 11.91
N THR A 18 -6.11 -21.84 12.63
CA THR A 18 -6.07 -21.83 14.08
C THR A 18 -4.59 -21.79 14.39
N TYR A 19 -4.04 -20.57 14.48
CA TYR A 19 -2.82 -20.29 15.21
C TYR A 19 -3.10 -20.83 16.61
N ALA A 20 -2.80 -22.10 16.82
CA ALA A 20 -2.46 -22.59 18.14
C ALA A 20 -1.49 -21.54 18.69
N SER A 21 -1.77 -21.04 19.89
CA SER A 21 -1.03 -19.97 20.53
C SER A 21 0.43 -20.41 20.67
N GLU A 22 1.18 -20.20 19.59
CA GLU A 22 2.61 -20.37 19.55
C GLU A 22 3.08 -19.29 20.51
N THR A 23 3.75 -19.71 21.57
CA THR A 23 4.14 -18.85 22.67
C THR A 23 4.77 -17.57 22.10
N GLN A 24 4.10 -16.43 22.31
CA GLN A 24 4.58 -15.13 21.83
C GLN A 24 6.05 -14.98 22.26
N LYS A 25 6.92 -14.71 21.29
CA LYS A 25 8.36 -14.54 21.52
C LYS A 25 8.66 -13.05 21.49
N PRO A 26 8.63 -12.34 22.63
CA PRO A 26 8.83 -10.90 22.63
C PRO A 26 10.20 -10.54 22.06
N VAL A 27 10.32 -9.31 21.55
CA VAL A 27 11.61 -8.75 21.11
C VAL A 27 12.61 -8.84 22.26
N ASN A 28 13.67 -9.63 22.05
CA ASN A 28 14.72 -9.93 23.02
C ASN A 28 16.08 -9.56 22.43
N LEU A 29 16.54 -8.35 22.74
CA LEU A 29 17.81 -7.81 22.23
C LEU A 29 19.02 -8.57 22.79
N LYS A 30 18.94 -9.06 24.03
CA LYS A 30 20.01 -9.86 24.64
C LYS A 30 20.23 -11.15 23.87
N GLN A 31 19.16 -11.83 23.48
CA GLN A 31 19.23 -13.05 22.67
C GLN A 31 19.83 -12.78 21.28
N LEU A 32 19.42 -11.69 20.61
CA LEU A 32 20.02 -11.30 19.34
C LEU A 32 21.53 -11.04 19.47
N HIS A 33 21.95 -10.28 20.49
CA HIS A 33 23.37 -10.01 20.74
C HIS A 33 24.15 -11.30 21.03
N GLN A 34 23.59 -12.23 21.80
CA GLN A 34 24.21 -13.51 22.07
C GLN A 34 24.38 -14.35 20.80
N ILE A 35 23.40 -14.34 19.89
CA ILE A 35 23.50 -15.04 18.61
C ILE A 35 24.60 -14.42 17.74
N ILE A 36 24.68 -13.09 17.67
CA ILE A 36 25.77 -12.42 16.92
C ILE A 36 27.15 -12.69 17.55
N GLU A 37 27.22 -12.84 18.88
CA GLU A 37 28.46 -13.21 19.59
C GLU A 37 28.89 -14.65 19.34
N GLN A 38 27.95 -15.59 19.25
CA GLN A 38 28.21 -17.00 19.02
C GLN A 38 28.42 -17.36 17.56
N ALA A 39 27.96 -16.52 16.64
CA ALA A 39 28.13 -16.72 15.22
C ALA A 39 29.62 -16.65 14.84
N GLU A 40 30.04 -17.60 14.04
CA GLU A 40 31.37 -17.67 13.42
C GLU A 40 31.33 -17.08 12.01
N ARG A 41 30.15 -17.02 11.41
CA ARG A 41 29.92 -16.55 10.04
C ARG A 41 28.59 -15.83 9.93
N LEU A 42 28.55 -14.78 9.12
CA LEU A 42 27.32 -14.14 8.68
C LEU A 42 27.20 -14.17 7.16
N VAL A 43 25.98 -14.32 6.66
CA VAL A 43 25.67 -14.30 5.22
C VAL A 43 24.49 -13.38 4.98
N VAL A 44 24.65 -12.39 4.11
CA VAL A 44 23.58 -11.49 3.67
C VAL A 44 23.06 -11.99 2.34
N LYS A 45 21.75 -12.27 2.27
CA LYS A 45 21.08 -12.75 1.06
C LYS A 45 19.91 -11.87 0.68
N ASP A 46 19.64 -11.83 -0.63
CA ASP A 46 18.34 -11.43 -1.15
C ASP A 46 17.37 -12.62 -0.98
N PRO A 47 16.25 -12.46 -0.25
CA PRO A 47 15.35 -13.57 0.06
C PRO A 47 14.51 -14.02 -1.15
N ILE A 48 14.47 -13.26 -2.25
CA ILE A 48 13.67 -13.60 -3.44
C ILE A 48 14.42 -14.58 -4.33
N ASN A 49 15.71 -14.35 -4.56
CA ASN A 49 16.54 -15.16 -5.47
C ASN A 49 17.62 -15.98 -4.74
N ALA A 50 17.68 -15.86 -3.40
CA ALA A 50 18.69 -16.50 -2.54
C ALA A 50 20.15 -16.14 -2.88
N LEU A 51 20.38 -15.06 -3.62
CA LEU A 51 21.71 -14.61 -4.01
C LEU A 51 22.46 -14.07 -2.78
N VAL A 52 23.65 -14.62 -2.53
CA VAL A 52 24.58 -14.11 -1.52
C VAL A 52 25.12 -12.77 -2.00
N GLN A 53 24.84 -11.73 -1.21
CA GLN A 53 25.30 -10.36 -1.46
C GLN A 53 26.59 -10.05 -0.70
N PHE A 54 26.74 -10.66 0.48
CA PHE A 54 27.92 -10.53 1.32
C PHE A 54 28.05 -11.75 2.24
N GLU A 55 29.28 -12.14 2.51
CA GLU A 55 29.60 -13.23 3.43
C GLU A 55 30.90 -12.89 4.15
N SER A 56 30.94 -13.16 5.46
CA SER A 56 32.15 -12.95 6.24
C SER A 56 32.20 -13.86 7.47
N GLU A 57 33.40 -14.33 7.74
CA GLU A 57 33.81 -15.04 8.96
C GLU A 57 34.62 -14.14 9.91
N LYS A 58 34.83 -12.87 9.53
CA LYS A 58 35.62 -11.93 10.31
C LYS A 58 34.85 -11.46 11.53
N ARG A 59 35.49 -11.56 12.71
CA ARG A 59 34.86 -11.16 13.97
C ARG A 59 34.55 -9.66 14.02
N GLU A 60 35.35 -8.87 13.30
CA GLU A 60 35.17 -7.42 13.15
C GLU A 60 33.83 -7.10 12.46
N ASP A 61 33.42 -7.89 11.46
CA ASP A 61 32.17 -7.65 10.73
C ASP A 61 30.93 -7.93 11.59
N LEU A 62 30.96 -9.03 12.34
CA LEU A 62 29.94 -9.39 13.33
C LEU A 62 29.82 -8.33 14.44
N SER A 63 30.97 -7.87 14.94
CA SER A 63 31.02 -6.84 15.99
C SER A 63 30.53 -5.48 15.48
N ALA A 64 30.91 -5.10 14.26
CA ALA A 64 30.43 -3.90 13.60
C ALA A 64 28.91 -3.95 13.39
N LEU A 65 28.35 -5.09 12.98
CA LEU A 65 26.91 -5.27 12.81
C LEU A 65 26.20 -5.11 14.15
N LYS A 66 26.66 -5.81 15.20
CA LYS A 66 26.10 -5.66 16.55
C LYS A 66 26.06 -4.20 16.98
N ASN A 67 27.15 -3.47 16.74
CA ASN A 67 27.26 -2.07 17.12
C ASN A 67 26.38 -1.13 16.29
N SER A 68 26.03 -1.51 15.05
CA SER A 68 25.12 -0.73 14.21
C SER A 68 23.64 -0.93 14.54
N LEU A 69 23.30 -1.99 15.27
CA LEU A 69 21.93 -2.34 15.65
C LEU A 69 21.48 -1.56 16.89
N VAL A 70 21.10 -0.30 16.71
CA VAL A 70 20.43 0.51 17.75
C VAL A 70 18.92 0.27 17.64
N ILE A 71 18.41 -0.66 18.44
CA ILE A 71 17.03 -1.16 18.34
C ILE A 71 16.19 -0.73 19.54
N GLU A 72 14.98 -0.29 19.28
CA GLU A 72 13.96 -0.02 20.29
C GLU A 72 12.95 -1.19 20.38
N ARG A 73 12.64 -1.60 21.61
CA ARG A 73 11.60 -2.60 21.86
C ARG A 73 10.24 -1.94 21.60
N PRO A 74 9.38 -2.54 20.77
CA PRO A 74 8.08 -1.97 20.50
C PRO A 74 7.18 -2.03 21.75
N GLU A 75 6.40 -0.96 22.00
CA GLU A 75 5.39 -0.93 23.06
C GLU A 75 4.21 -1.86 22.77
N THR A 76 3.89 -2.05 21.49
CA THR A 76 2.84 -2.91 20.99
C THR A 76 3.38 -3.85 19.92
N GLU A 77 2.94 -5.11 19.92
CA GLU A 77 3.35 -6.06 18.88
C GLU A 77 2.91 -5.56 17.50
N ARG A 78 3.81 -5.70 16.53
CA ARG A 78 3.62 -5.26 15.15
C ARG A 78 4.31 -6.21 14.21
N LEU A 79 3.63 -6.56 13.13
CA LEU A 79 4.18 -7.42 12.10
C LEU A 79 3.84 -6.86 10.72
N CYS A 80 4.87 -6.51 9.96
CA CYS A 80 4.73 -6.20 8.55
C CYS A 80 4.52 -7.50 7.76
N LEU A 81 3.68 -7.50 6.73
CA LEU A 81 3.52 -8.69 5.87
C LEU A 81 4.65 -8.84 4.83
N CYS A 82 5.56 -7.88 4.75
CA CYS A 82 6.74 -7.98 3.90
C CYS A 82 7.72 -9.03 4.43
N VAL A 83 8.40 -9.72 3.50
CA VAL A 83 9.48 -10.67 3.82
C VAL A 83 10.71 -9.97 4.41
N GLY A 84 10.96 -8.73 3.98
CA GLY A 84 12.20 -8.02 4.24
C GLY A 84 13.21 -8.16 3.12
N ASN A 85 14.15 -7.23 3.02
CA ASN A 85 15.31 -7.32 2.16
C ASN A 85 16.37 -6.29 2.63
N PRO A 86 17.60 -6.69 3.02
CA PRO A 86 18.14 -8.06 2.97
C PRO A 86 17.76 -8.90 4.18
N VAL A 87 18.14 -10.19 4.12
CA VAL A 87 18.16 -11.09 5.28
C VAL A 87 19.60 -11.44 5.63
N ILE A 88 19.97 -11.23 6.89
CA ILE A 88 21.26 -11.59 7.47
C ILE A 88 21.10 -12.89 8.23
N TYR A 89 21.79 -13.94 7.80
CA TYR A 89 21.81 -15.24 8.45
C TYR A 89 23.07 -15.38 9.29
N PHE A 90 22.92 -15.92 10.49
CA PHE A 90 24.03 -16.17 11.42
C PHE A 90 24.30 -17.66 11.51
N TYR A 91 25.57 -18.08 11.39
CA TYR A 91 25.96 -19.48 11.43
C TYR A 91 27.05 -19.76 12.47
N LYS A 92 27.04 -20.98 13.00
CA LYS A 92 28.14 -21.59 13.76
C LYS A 92 28.47 -22.94 13.12
N GLY A 93 29.64 -23.06 12.49
CA GLY A 93 29.87 -24.06 11.44
C GLY A 93 28.76 -24.02 10.38
N ASP A 94 28.13 -25.17 10.12
CA ASP A 94 27.02 -25.30 9.17
C ASP A 94 25.63 -25.06 9.79
N LYS A 95 25.56 -24.82 11.10
CA LYS A 95 24.28 -24.65 11.80
C LYS A 95 23.84 -23.18 11.78
N GLU A 96 22.65 -22.93 11.25
CA GLU A 96 22.00 -21.62 11.37
C GLU A 96 21.56 -21.34 12.82
N LEU A 97 21.96 -20.20 13.35
CA LEU A 97 21.58 -19.71 14.68
C LEU A 97 20.34 -18.81 14.63
N GLY A 98 20.13 -18.09 13.53
CA GLY A 98 18.96 -17.25 13.30
C GLY A 98 19.10 -16.35 12.08
N ALA A 99 18.00 -15.70 11.72
CA ALA A 99 17.91 -14.81 10.57
C ALA A 99 17.32 -13.45 10.97
N LEU A 100 17.98 -12.36 10.57
CA LEU A 100 17.59 -10.98 10.81
C LEU A 100 17.26 -10.30 9.48
N SER A 101 15.99 -10.00 9.25
CA SER A 101 15.48 -9.38 8.04
C SER A 101 15.29 -7.88 8.23
N TYR A 102 15.74 -7.08 7.27
CA TYR A 102 15.50 -5.64 7.23
C TYR A 102 14.18 -5.34 6.53
N ILE A 103 13.24 -4.76 7.27
CA ILE A 103 11.84 -4.58 6.89
C ILE A 103 11.54 -3.09 6.72
N SER A 104 10.98 -2.71 5.57
CA SER A 104 10.34 -1.41 5.35
C SER A 104 11.15 -0.19 5.83
N GLY A 105 12.46 -0.20 5.58
CA GLY A 105 13.34 0.96 5.75
C GLY A 105 13.85 1.23 7.18
N ASN A 106 13.15 0.82 8.22
CA ASN A 106 13.63 1.08 9.58
C ASN A 106 13.16 0.05 10.61
N TYR A 107 12.71 -1.11 10.16
CA TYR A 107 12.31 -2.20 11.04
C TYR A 107 13.18 -3.42 10.82
N LEU A 108 13.29 -4.25 11.86
CA LEU A 108 13.97 -5.52 11.82
C LEU A 108 13.04 -6.62 12.28
N ARG A 109 13.09 -7.75 11.59
CA ARG A 109 12.48 -9.01 12.02
C ARG A 109 13.56 -10.00 12.34
N PHE A 110 13.49 -10.60 13.52
CA PHE A 110 14.37 -11.70 13.88
C PHE A 110 13.58 -13.00 13.95
N SER A 111 14.15 -14.10 13.46
CA SER A 111 13.50 -15.43 13.44
C SER A 111 13.09 -15.95 14.83
N HIS A 112 13.61 -15.34 15.90
CA HIS A 112 13.28 -15.66 17.29
C HIS A 112 12.28 -14.68 17.93
N TRP A 113 11.73 -13.72 17.18
CA TRP A 113 10.73 -12.76 17.67
C TRP A 113 9.39 -12.95 16.96
N SER A 114 8.28 -12.70 17.67
CA SER A 114 6.92 -12.64 17.11
C SER A 114 6.54 -11.24 16.60
N SER A 115 7.40 -10.24 16.80
CA SER A 115 7.18 -8.85 16.43
C SER A 115 8.40 -8.25 15.74
N ASP A 116 8.15 -7.29 14.86
CA ASP A 116 9.17 -6.41 14.30
C ASP A 116 9.61 -5.37 15.34
N ALA A 117 10.88 -4.98 15.29
CA ALA A 117 11.48 -3.96 16.16
C ALA A 117 11.99 -2.77 15.36
N SER A 118 11.95 -1.56 15.92
CA SER A 118 12.38 -0.33 15.24
C SER A 118 13.89 -0.13 15.34
N VAL A 119 14.52 0.33 14.27
CA VAL A 119 15.92 0.77 14.25
C VAL A 119 15.96 2.28 14.49
N VAL A 120 16.42 2.68 15.66
CA VAL A 120 16.50 4.09 16.08
C VAL A 120 17.53 4.84 15.23
N ASP A 121 18.72 4.25 15.07
CA ASP A 121 19.81 4.81 14.28
C ASP A 121 19.92 4.04 12.96
N THR A 122 18.99 4.35 12.04
CA THR A 122 18.94 3.68 10.73
C THR A 122 20.20 3.97 9.90
N ASP A 123 20.78 5.16 10.03
CA ASP A 123 21.96 5.54 9.25
C ASP A 123 23.19 4.70 9.64
N LYS A 124 23.35 4.39 10.92
CA LYS A 124 24.43 3.51 11.39
C LYS A 124 24.31 2.09 10.81
N LEU A 125 23.10 1.54 10.73
CA LEU A 125 22.87 0.24 10.09
C LEU A 125 23.10 0.30 8.57
N LEU A 126 22.64 1.36 7.91
CA LEU A 126 22.86 1.54 6.46
C LEU A 126 24.34 1.69 6.13
N THR A 127 25.09 2.42 6.95
CA THR A 127 26.56 2.56 6.81
C THR A 127 27.26 1.20 6.91
N TRP A 128 26.79 0.32 7.80
CA TRP A 128 27.33 -1.05 7.87
C TRP A 128 27.17 -1.82 6.55
N PHE A 129 26.05 -1.63 5.84
CA PHE A 129 25.85 -2.21 4.50
C PHE A 129 26.74 -1.53 3.45
N ASP A 130 26.84 -0.20 3.46
CA ASP A 130 27.63 0.58 2.51
C ASP A 130 29.11 0.19 2.57
N ASP A 131 29.67 0.11 3.78
CA ASP A 131 31.08 -0.26 4.02
C ASP A 131 31.44 -1.66 3.48
N ARG A 132 30.43 -2.49 3.22
CA ARG A 132 30.56 -3.85 2.69
C ARG A 132 30.15 -3.97 1.22
N GLY A 133 30.01 -2.83 0.53
CA GLY A 133 29.69 -2.80 -0.90
C GLY A 133 28.23 -3.12 -1.22
N MET A 134 27.33 -2.98 -0.25
CA MET A 134 25.89 -3.18 -0.43
C MET A 134 25.14 -1.84 -0.31
N PRO A 135 25.19 -0.94 -1.30
CA PRO A 135 24.57 0.39 -1.20
C PRO A 135 23.04 0.37 -1.39
N TRP A 136 22.50 -0.72 -1.91
CA TRP A 136 21.09 -0.81 -2.28
C TRP A 136 20.09 -0.73 -1.10
N PRO A 137 20.37 -1.18 0.14
CA PRO A 137 19.45 -0.99 1.27
C PRO A 137 19.23 0.49 1.55
N ARG A 138 20.30 1.31 1.46
CA ARG A 138 20.19 2.77 1.58
C ARG A 138 19.38 3.37 0.44
N GLN A 139 19.62 2.95 -0.80
CA GLN A 139 18.84 3.43 -1.96
C GLN A 139 17.35 3.12 -1.81
N MET A 140 17.01 1.93 -1.30
CA MET A 140 15.62 1.55 -1.00
C MET A 140 15.03 2.41 0.12
N PHE A 141 15.77 2.62 1.21
CA PHE A 141 15.35 3.50 2.32
C PHE A 141 15.07 4.93 1.84
N ASP A 142 16.01 5.52 1.09
CA ASP A 142 15.87 6.89 0.59
C ASP A 142 14.70 7.04 -0.38
N LYS A 143 14.49 6.03 -1.24
CA LYS A 143 13.33 5.98 -2.13
C LYS A 143 12.03 5.91 -1.34
N GLN A 144 11.92 5.00 -0.37
CA GLN A 144 10.75 4.86 0.49
C GLN A 144 10.47 6.13 1.28
N ARG A 145 11.50 6.80 1.80
CA ARG A 145 11.36 8.07 2.52
C ARG A 145 10.81 9.17 1.61
N LYS A 146 11.32 9.28 0.37
CA LYS A 146 10.80 10.24 -0.62
C LYS A 146 9.34 9.94 -0.98
N GLU A 147 9.01 8.67 -1.20
CA GLU A 147 7.65 8.21 -1.47
C GLU A 147 6.72 8.49 -0.27
N GLN A 148 7.17 8.27 0.96
CA GLN A 148 6.41 8.54 2.18
C GLN A 148 6.07 10.03 2.32
N VAL A 149 7.04 10.92 2.10
CA VAL A 149 6.80 12.37 2.12
C VAL A 149 5.77 12.77 1.06
N GLN A 150 5.89 12.20 -0.15
CA GLN A 150 4.92 12.47 -1.20
C GLN A 150 3.53 11.91 -0.86
N ASN A 151 3.46 10.70 -0.30
CA ASN A 151 2.22 10.05 0.13
C ASN A 151 1.52 10.84 1.25
N GLN A 152 2.27 11.40 2.19
CA GLN A 152 1.73 12.28 3.23
C GLN A 152 1.14 13.57 2.64
N LYS A 153 1.83 14.21 1.69
CA LYS A 153 1.31 15.38 0.98
C LYS A 153 0.04 15.05 0.19
N ASN A 154 0.04 13.88 -0.46
CA ASN A 154 -1.11 13.38 -1.21
C ASN A 154 -2.31 13.12 -0.30
N GLU A 155 -2.09 12.49 0.84
CA GLU A 155 -3.11 12.24 1.86
C GLU A 155 -3.67 13.54 2.42
N GLN A 156 -2.81 14.49 2.80
CA GLN A 156 -3.24 15.80 3.28
C GLN A 156 -4.08 16.55 2.24
N ARG A 157 -3.67 16.52 0.97
CA ARG A 157 -4.44 17.13 -0.13
C ARG A 157 -5.81 16.46 -0.27
N TRP A 158 -5.87 15.13 -0.24
CA TRP A 158 -7.12 14.38 -0.36
C TRP A 158 -8.05 14.63 0.83
N LEU A 159 -7.52 14.66 2.05
CA LEU A 159 -8.27 15.03 3.26
C LEU A 159 -8.73 16.49 3.23
N GLY A 160 -7.95 17.39 2.64
CA GLY A 160 -8.33 18.80 2.46
C GLY A 160 -9.47 19.01 1.46
N ALA A 161 -9.64 18.11 0.48
CA ALA A 161 -10.75 18.10 -0.47
C ALA A 161 -12.01 17.39 0.07
N MET A 162 -11.93 16.79 1.26
CA MET A 162 -13.04 16.07 1.88
C MET A 162 -14.17 17.04 2.25
N PRO A 163 -15.44 16.71 1.95
CA PRO A 163 -16.59 17.48 2.42
C PRO A 163 -16.55 17.67 3.94
N SER A 164 -16.80 18.89 4.43
CA SER A 164 -16.71 19.22 5.86
C SER A 164 -17.66 18.41 6.75
N SER A 165 -18.80 17.99 6.20
CA SER A 165 -19.74 17.10 6.87
C SER A 165 -19.18 15.69 7.15
N ILE A 166 -18.23 15.25 6.32
CA ILE A 166 -17.51 13.99 6.50
C ILE A 166 -16.31 14.18 7.43
N SER A 167 -15.58 15.29 7.28
CA SER A 167 -14.38 15.55 8.09
C SER A 167 -14.68 15.54 9.60
N ALA A 168 -15.86 16.02 9.99
CA ALA A 168 -16.32 16.06 11.38
C ALA A 168 -16.44 14.68 12.04
N VAL A 169 -16.70 13.62 11.25
CA VAL A 169 -16.90 12.24 11.75
C VAL A 169 -15.84 11.27 11.24
N TRP A 170 -14.83 11.78 10.52
CA TRP A 170 -13.87 10.95 9.78
C TRP A 170 -13.12 9.96 10.67
N THR A 171 -12.71 10.36 11.87
CA THR A 171 -11.94 9.51 12.80
C THR A 171 -12.78 8.39 13.41
N GLU A 172 -14.07 8.64 13.67
CA GLU A 172 -14.99 7.73 14.38
C GLU A 172 -15.48 6.53 13.56
N ILE A 173 -15.30 6.57 12.24
CA ILE A 173 -15.76 5.53 11.31
C ILE A 173 -14.68 4.49 10.98
N LEU A 174 -13.62 4.42 11.78
CA LEU A 174 -12.58 3.42 11.68
C LEU A 174 -13.15 2.05 12.09
N THR A 175 -13.16 1.10 11.17
CA THR A 175 -13.49 -0.30 11.46
C THR A 175 -12.35 -0.95 12.25
N PRO A 176 -12.61 -2.07 12.96
CA PRO A 176 -11.55 -2.84 13.62
C PRO A 176 -10.40 -3.27 12.70
N TYR A 177 -10.63 -3.31 11.38
CA TYR A 177 -9.64 -3.69 10.36
C TYR A 177 -8.87 -2.50 9.78
N GLY A 178 -9.00 -1.30 10.33
CA GLY A 178 -8.29 -0.11 9.82
C GLY A 178 -8.94 0.52 8.57
N THR A 179 -10.07 -0.02 8.10
CA THR A 179 -10.81 0.54 6.94
C THR A 179 -11.91 1.51 7.38
N ARG A 180 -12.46 2.28 6.44
CA ARG A 180 -13.50 3.30 6.68
C ARG A 180 -14.85 2.82 6.16
N ASP A 181 -15.89 2.89 7.00
CA ASP A 181 -17.25 2.55 6.62
C ASP A 181 -17.91 3.71 5.86
N ALA A 182 -17.89 3.62 4.53
CA ALA A 182 -18.46 4.63 3.65
C ALA A 182 -19.98 4.80 3.82
N GLN A 183 -20.71 3.74 4.22
CA GLN A 183 -22.17 3.81 4.36
C GLN A 183 -22.57 4.75 5.49
N ARG A 184 -21.81 4.73 6.60
CA ARG A 184 -22.03 5.61 7.75
C ARG A 184 -21.79 7.09 7.43
N LEU A 185 -21.07 7.39 6.35
CA LEU A 185 -20.81 8.77 5.93
C LEU A 185 -21.93 9.35 5.06
N MET A 186 -22.76 8.53 4.43
CA MET A 186 -23.82 9.01 3.53
C MET A 186 -24.86 9.86 4.25
N THR A 187 -25.26 9.49 5.48
CA THR A 187 -26.23 10.27 6.26
C THR A 187 -25.75 11.70 6.55
N PRO A 188 -24.61 11.95 7.23
CA PRO A 188 -24.15 13.32 7.47
C PRO A 188 -23.82 14.07 6.17
N PHE A 189 -23.32 13.36 5.15
CA PHE A 189 -23.01 13.96 3.84
C PHE A 189 -24.27 14.52 3.15
N THR A 190 -25.30 13.69 3.00
CA THR A 190 -26.56 14.07 2.34
C THR A 190 -27.38 15.08 3.14
N ALA A 191 -27.32 15.05 4.47
CA ALA A 191 -27.95 16.05 5.33
C ALA A 191 -27.34 17.44 5.14
N ALA A 192 -26.01 17.52 5.00
CA ALA A 192 -25.29 18.78 4.80
C ALA A 192 -25.39 19.31 3.36
N ILE A 193 -25.53 18.43 2.37
CA ILE A 193 -25.67 18.80 0.96
C ILE A 193 -26.96 18.18 0.41
N PRO A 194 -28.14 18.81 0.56
CA PRO A 194 -29.41 18.19 0.13
C PRO A 194 -29.56 18.06 -1.39
N ASP A 195 -28.89 18.92 -2.17
CA ASP A 195 -28.92 18.87 -3.64
C ASP A 195 -28.05 17.71 -4.16
N LYS A 196 -28.68 16.70 -4.77
CA LYS A 196 -28.01 15.54 -5.36
C LYS A 196 -26.96 15.92 -6.42
N ARG A 197 -27.17 17.01 -7.15
CA ARG A 197 -26.18 17.52 -8.12
C ARG A 197 -24.90 17.91 -7.40
N LEU A 198 -25.04 18.71 -6.34
CA LEU A 198 -23.90 19.14 -5.51
C LEU A 198 -23.24 17.97 -4.79
N GLN A 199 -24.01 16.96 -4.37
CA GLN A 199 -23.46 15.74 -3.79
C GLN A 199 -22.52 15.00 -4.76
N VAL A 200 -22.98 14.71 -5.98
CA VAL A 200 -22.16 14.00 -6.98
C VAL A 200 -20.92 14.83 -7.34
N LEU A 201 -21.06 16.13 -7.56
CA LEU A 201 -19.93 17.00 -7.87
C LEU A 201 -18.89 17.03 -6.74
N ALA A 202 -19.33 17.12 -5.48
CA ALA A 202 -18.44 17.07 -4.32
C ALA A 202 -17.70 15.73 -4.20
N LEU A 203 -18.38 14.61 -4.47
CA LEU A 203 -17.75 13.29 -4.43
C LEU A 203 -16.78 13.05 -5.60
N LEU A 204 -17.10 13.54 -6.80
CA LEU A 204 -16.18 13.51 -7.95
C LEU A 204 -14.94 14.34 -7.65
N GLU A 205 -15.09 15.54 -7.11
CA GLU A 205 -13.98 16.41 -6.71
C GLU A 205 -13.08 15.75 -5.65
N TRP A 206 -13.69 15.19 -4.61
CA TRP A 206 -12.96 14.49 -3.56
C TRP A 206 -12.23 13.25 -4.09
N TYR A 207 -12.89 12.44 -4.92
CA TYR A 207 -12.26 11.25 -5.51
C TYR A 207 -11.13 11.60 -6.50
N GLY A 208 -11.31 12.67 -7.28
CA GLY A 208 -10.33 13.16 -8.24
C GLY A 208 -9.13 13.87 -7.61
N SER A 209 -9.23 14.28 -6.34
CA SER A 209 -8.11 14.87 -5.60
C SER A 209 -7.03 13.86 -5.17
N GLY A 210 -7.33 12.55 -5.31
CA GLY A 210 -6.43 11.44 -4.99
C GLY A 210 -5.19 11.40 -5.89
N ALA A 211 -4.12 10.83 -5.38
CA ALA A 211 -2.81 10.88 -6.04
C ALA A 211 -2.32 9.54 -6.58
N GLY A 212 -3.00 8.45 -6.23
CA GLY A 212 -2.60 7.11 -6.62
C GLY A 212 -2.85 6.80 -8.10
N PRO A 213 -2.17 5.78 -8.65
CA PRO A 213 -2.59 5.17 -9.91
C PRO A 213 -4.03 4.66 -9.74
N TRP A 214 -4.77 4.60 -10.84
CA TRP A 214 -6.15 4.14 -10.83
C TRP A 214 -6.26 2.62 -10.55
N SER A 215 -5.16 1.86 -10.64
CA SER A 215 -5.09 0.43 -10.28
C SER A 215 -4.73 0.12 -8.83
N GLY A 216 -4.20 1.06 -8.08
CA GLY A 216 -3.64 0.79 -6.76
C GLY A 216 -3.41 2.06 -5.97
N TYR A 217 -4.42 2.46 -5.21
CA TYR A 217 -4.41 3.69 -4.43
C TYR A 217 -4.62 3.39 -2.94
N PRO A 218 -4.22 4.31 -2.04
CA PRO A 218 -4.44 4.13 -0.61
C PRO A 218 -5.91 3.86 -0.28
N SER A 219 -6.17 2.93 0.63
CA SER A 219 -7.54 2.48 0.95
C SER A 219 -8.46 3.60 1.44
N TYR A 220 -7.93 4.70 1.97
CA TYR A 220 -8.74 5.86 2.37
C TYR A 220 -9.39 6.55 1.16
N GLU A 221 -8.75 6.60 -0.01
CA GLU A 221 -9.30 7.24 -1.21
C GLU A 221 -10.53 6.50 -1.74
N ASP A 222 -10.68 5.24 -1.35
CA ASP A 222 -11.77 4.35 -1.76
C ASP A 222 -13.14 4.78 -1.24
N VAL A 223 -13.18 5.58 -0.18
CA VAL A 223 -14.42 6.03 0.46
C VAL A 223 -15.27 6.86 -0.50
N ALA A 224 -14.68 7.88 -1.14
CA ALA A 224 -15.39 8.74 -2.09
C ALA A 224 -15.96 7.92 -3.26
N ARG A 225 -15.20 6.95 -3.75
CA ARG A 225 -15.64 6.03 -4.80
C ARG A 225 -16.82 5.16 -4.34
N LYS A 226 -16.75 4.58 -3.15
CA LYS A 226 -17.86 3.78 -2.59
C LYS A 226 -19.14 4.61 -2.48
N MET A 227 -19.05 5.86 -2.03
CA MET A 227 -20.18 6.77 -1.96
C MET A 227 -20.72 7.14 -3.36
N LEU A 228 -19.87 7.30 -4.39
CA LEU A 228 -20.32 7.49 -5.78
C LEU A 228 -21.15 6.32 -6.30
N PHE A 229 -20.93 5.10 -5.80
CA PHE A 229 -21.71 3.93 -6.21
C PHE A 229 -23.17 3.95 -5.72
N ASP A 230 -23.54 4.83 -4.79
CA ASP A 230 -24.94 5.04 -4.37
C ASP A 230 -25.76 5.83 -5.40
N TYR A 231 -25.10 6.45 -6.39
CA TYR A 231 -25.75 7.17 -7.49
C TYR A 231 -25.76 6.30 -8.75
N THR A 232 -26.90 6.26 -9.44
CA THR A 232 -26.99 5.54 -10.73
C THR A 232 -26.09 6.19 -11.78
N THR A 233 -25.57 5.41 -12.72
CA THR A 233 -24.72 5.95 -13.79
C THR A 233 -25.44 7.02 -14.61
N ALA A 234 -26.72 6.83 -14.88
CA ALA A 234 -27.55 7.83 -15.57
C ALA A 234 -27.63 9.15 -14.80
N ASN A 235 -27.74 9.10 -13.47
CA ASN A 235 -27.76 10.31 -12.63
C ASN A 235 -26.43 11.06 -12.70
N ILE A 236 -25.30 10.34 -12.58
CA ILE A 236 -23.96 10.93 -12.67
C ILE A 236 -23.73 11.57 -14.05
N ILE A 237 -24.04 10.86 -15.13
CA ILE A 237 -23.91 11.38 -16.52
C ILE A 237 -24.78 12.63 -16.70
N SER A 238 -26.04 12.61 -16.25
CA SER A 238 -26.94 13.76 -16.36
C SER A 238 -26.38 14.98 -15.65
N ILE A 239 -25.78 14.81 -14.47
CA ILE A 239 -25.18 15.90 -13.71
C ILE A 239 -23.95 16.45 -14.44
N ILE A 240 -23.04 15.57 -14.89
CA ILE A 240 -21.85 15.96 -15.65
C ILE A 240 -22.22 16.73 -16.92
N ASN A 241 -23.20 16.26 -17.70
CA ASN A 241 -23.61 16.93 -18.93
C ASN A 241 -24.29 18.29 -18.70
N SER A 242 -24.82 18.52 -17.49
CA SER A 242 -25.51 19.78 -17.13
C SER A 242 -24.59 20.82 -16.48
N THR A 243 -23.31 20.47 -16.23
CA THR A 243 -22.39 21.31 -15.44
C THR A 243 -21.01 21.32 -16.06
N GLN A 244 -20.38 22.48 -16.15
CA GLN A 244 -18.97 22.56 -16.49
C GLN A 244 -18.12 22.04 -15.32
N LEU A 245 -17.48 20.88 -15.51
CA LEU A 245 -16.63 20.28 -14.48
C LEU A 245 -15.34 21.08 -14.30
N ASN A 246 -14.89 21.21 -13.05
CA ASN A 246 -13.53 21.65 -12.77
C ASN A 246 -12.52 20.50 -13.00
N THR A 247 -11.22 20.78 -12.89
CA THR A 247 -10.15 19.80 -13.12
C THR A 247 -10.26 18.58 -12.20
N ALA A 248 -10.54 18.78 -10.91
CA ALA A 248 -10.64 17.68 -9.93
C ALA A 248 -11.89 16.83 -10.16
N GLN A 249 -13.03 17.45 -10.50
CA GLN A 249 -14.26 16.74 -10.85
C GLN A 249 -14.09 15.94 -12.15
N THR A 250 -13.39 16.50 -13.14
CA THR A 250 -13.07 15.81 -14.40
C THR A 250 -12.15 14.61 -14.14
N GLU A 251 -11.10 14.76 -13.31
CA GLU A 251 -10.25 13.65 -12.88
C GLU A 251 -11.05 12.58 -12.13
N GLY A 252 -11.95 12.98 -11.22
CA GLY A 252 -12.80 12.07 -10.47
C GLY A 252 -13.74 11.26 -11.36
N ALA A 253 -14.35 11.91 -12.35
CA ALA A 253 -15.22 11.26 -13.34
C ALA A 253 -14.42 10.28 -14.21
N ALA A 254 -13.27 10.71 -14.73
CA ALA A 254 -12.38 9.88 -15.53
C ALA A 254 -11.93 8.64 -14.74
N ARG A 255 -11.51 8.85 -13.49
CA ARG A 255 -11.10 7.78 -12.57
C ARG A 255 -12.23 6.83 -12.22
N PHE A 256 -13.44 7.34 -11.99
CA PHE A 256 -14.60 6.53 -11.66
C PHE A 256 -14.99 5.62 -12.82
N PHE A 257 -15.22 6.19 -14.02
CA PHE A 257 -15.63 5.41 -15.20
C PHE A 257 -14.50 4.51 -15.75
N GLY A 258 -13.24 4.95 -15.66
CA GLY A 258 -12.06 4.16 -16.06
C GLY A 258 -11.60 3.13 -15.02
N GLY A 259 -12.16 3.17 -13.82
CA GLY A 259 -11.83 2.32 -12.69
C GLY A 259 -12.16 0.84 -12.95
N TRP A 260 -11.35 -0.05 -12.37
CA TRP A 260 -11.61 -1.50 -12.50
C TRP A 260 -12.97 -1.87 -11.88
N GLU A 261 -13.28 -1.34 -10.70
CA GLU A 261 -14.50 -1.70 -10.00
C GLU A 261 -15.77 -1.23 -10.71
N PHE A 262 -15.73 -0.11 -11.45
CA PHE A 262 -16.85 0.30 -12.29
C PHE A 262 -17.14 -0.75 -13.36
N SER A 263 -16.10 -1.21 -14.08
CA SER A 263 -16.26 -2.29 -15.07
C SER A 263 -16.73 -3.62 -14.48
N GLN A 264 -16.45 -3.90 -13.21
CA GLN A 264 -16.89 -5.13 -12.54
C GLN A 264 -18.33 -5.02 -12.03
N LYS A 265 -18.70 -3.89 -11.41
CA LYS A 265 -20.01 -3.70 -10.79
C LYS A 265 -21.07 -3.23 -11.78
N ARG A 266 -20.67 -2.57 -12.86
CA ARG A 266 -21.55 -1.98 -13.87
C ARG A 266 -21.00 -2.22 -15.29
N PRO A 267 -20.79 -3.49 -15.70
CA PRO A 267 -20.14 -3.83 -16.96
C PRO A 267 -20.82 -3.18 -18.18
N ASP A 268 -22.15 -3.10 -18.18
CA ASP A 268 -22.92 -2.56 -19.32
C ASP A 268 -23.11 -1.03 -19.26
N ASP A 269 -22.79 -0.39 -18.12
CA ASP A 269 -23.06 1.04 -17.94
C ASP A 269 -22.04 1.92 -18.65
N LEU A 270 -20.84 1.40 -18.95
CA LEU A 270 -19.83 2.17 -19.68
C LEU A 270 -20.29 2.47 -21.12
N GLU A 271 -21.11 1.61 -21.71
CA GLU A 271 -21.73 1.83 -23.02
C GLU A 271 -22.73 3.00 -23.00
N LYS A 272 -23.31 3.29 -21.83
CA LYS A 272 -24.26 4.39 -21.62
C LYS A 272 -23.58 5.75 -21.48
N VAL A 273 -22.26 5.78 -21.25
CA VAL A 273 -21.48 7.03 -21.20
C VAL A 273 -21.38 7.61 -22.63
N PRO A 274 -21.92 8.82 -22.89
CA PRO A 274 -21.91 9.43 -24.22
C PRO A 274 -20.50 9.58 -24.78
N ASP A 275 -20.36 9.44 -26.10
CA ASP A 275 -19.05 9.54 -26.77
C ASP A 275 -18.38 10.89 -26.55
N THR A 276 -19.15 11.98 -26.55
CA THR A 276 -18.64 13.33 -26.25
C THR A 276 -18.03 13.42 -24.85
N LEU A 277 -18.64 12.76 -23.86
CA LEU A 277 -18.08 12.70 -22.51
C LEU A 277 -16.84 11.81 -22.47
N LYS A 278 -16.81 10.68 -23.19
CA LYS A 278 -15.60 9.84 -23.29
C LYS A 278 -14.44 10.60 -23.90
N GLU A 279 -14.67 11.37 -24.96
CA GLU A 279 -13.67 12.22 -25.60
C GLU A 279 -13.12 13.27 -24.63
N GLN A 280 -14.00 13.97 -23.90
CA GLN A 280 -13.58 14.94 -22.88
C GLN A 280 -12.72 14.31 -21.77
N LEU A 281 -13.14 13.16 -21.24
CA LEU A 281 -12.40 12.45 -20.18
C LEU A 281 -11.07 11.88 -20.72
N TRP A 282 -11.04 11.44 -21.97
CA TRP A 282 -9.81 11.02 -22.64
C TRP A 282 -8.84 12.19 -22.81
N GLU A 283 -9.31 13.34 -23.31
CA GLU A 283 -8.49 14.54 -23.49
C GLU A 283 -7.82 14.96 -22.18
N HIS A 284 -8.60 15.03 -21.09
CA HIS A 284 -8.11 15.34 -19.75
C HIS A 284 -6.96 14.41 -19.32
N VAL A 285 -7.09 13.11 -19.55
CA VAL A 285 -6.08 12.12 -19.10
C VAL A 285 -4.91 12.01 -20.09
N SER A 286 -5.11 12.29 -21.37
CA SER A 286 -4.14 12.00 -22.45
C SER A 286 -2.78 12.69 -22.31
N SER A 287 -2.74 13.80 -21.55
CA SER A 287 -1.52 14.58 -21.29
C SER A 287 -0.70 14.07 -20.10
N THR A 288 -1.20 13.11 -19.31
CA THR A 288 -0.48 12.59 -18.14
C THR A 288 0.68 11.69 -18.53
N MET A 289 1.73 11.67 -17.70
CA MET A 289 2.84 10.71 -17.82
C MET A 289 2.56 9.40 -17.05
N ASP A 290 1.43 9.31 -16.34
CA ASP A 290 1.02 8.13 -15.59
C ASP A 290 0.52 7.03 -16.54
N LYS A 291 1.36 6.00 -16.73
CA LYS A 291 1.07 4.87 -17.61
C LYS A 291 -0.16 4.07 -17.17
N ASP A 292 -0.44 3.99 -15.87
CA ASP A 292 -1.61 3.26 -15.38
C ASP A 292 -2.91 4.00 -15.70
N LYS A 293 -2.94 5.32 -15.46
CA LYS A 293 -4.07 6.17 -15.85
C LYS A 293 -4.33 6.09 -17.35
N LEU A 294 -3.29 6.26 -18.17
CA LEU A 294 -3.40 6.17 -19.62
C LEU A 294 -3.94 4.82 -20.10
N ALA A 295 -3.44 3.71 -19.54
CA ALA A 295 -3.89 2.38 -19.93
C ALA A 295 -5.39 2.16 -19.64
N ARG A 296 -5.86 2.63 -18.48
CA ARG A 296 -7.25 2.51 -18.06
C ARG A 296 -8.18 3.44 -18.81
N ALA A 297 -7.80 4.72 -18.97
CA ALA A 297 -8.53 5.67 -19.78
C ALA A 297 -8.63 5.21 -21.23
N ARG A 298 -7.56 4.63 -21.80
CA ARG A 298 -7.59 4.09 -23.16
C ARG A 298 -8.60 2.97 -23.30
N ARG A 299 -8.61 2.01 -22.37
CA ARG A 299 -9.59 0.91 -22.36
C ARG A 299 -11.03 1.42 -22.22
N ALA A 300 -11.25 2.48 -21.45
CA ALA A 300 -12.59 2.94 -21.11
C ALA A 300 -13.18 3.93 -22.12
N PHE A 301 -12.34 4.80 -22.70
CA PHE A 301 -12.79 5.98 -23.44
C PHE A 301 -12.34 6.00 -24.89
N LYS A 302 -11.24 5.30 -25.23
CA LYS A 302 -10.76 5.23 -26.61
C LYS A 302 -11.49 4.11 -27.35
N LYS A 303 -12.32 4.48 -28.32
CA LYS A 303 -12.84 3.54 -29.33
C LYS A 303 -11.74 3.15 -30.31
#